data_AF-A0A9P6KXG4-F1
#
_entry.id   AF-A0A9P6KXG4-F1
#
_cell.length_a   1.000
_cell.length_b   1.000
_cell.length_c   1.000
_cell.angle_alpha   90.00
_cell.angle_beta   90.00
_cell.angle_gamma   90.00
#
_symmetry.space_group_name_H-M   'P 1'
#
loop_
_entity.id
_entity.type
_entity.pdbx_description
1 polymer ?
#
loop_
_entity_poly.entity_id
_entity_poly.type
_entity_poly.pdbx_seq_one_letter_code
_entity_poly.pdbx_strand_id
1 'polypeptide(L)'
;MIAEEKIIMENESLFKDNVTKDSSCSIIKYQIHTGDTIPKFNRTGRIPIHYEHEIEQEINKNLELGIIRQSNSPWSSRILPITKANGSLKLCIDYRPLNKITIKDRYPLPRIDEILDFLSTAKLFTTLDATAGYYQIEVDERDKEKTAFSWKEGHYEFNRMPFGLCNAPPHSKEPWTLC
;
A
#
# COMPACT_ATOMS: atom_id res chain seq x y z
N MET A 1 -18.49 -30.59 11.79
CA MET A 1 -17.81 -29.42 11.22
C MET A 1 -17.26 -28.61 12.37
N ILE A 2 -15.98 -28.27 12.31
CA ILE A 2 -15.32 -27.45 13.33
C ILE A 2 -15.85 -26.02 13.15
N ALA A 3 -16.07 -25.28 14.24
CA ALA A 3 -16.70 -23.95 14.19
C ALA A 3 -15.98 -22.96 13.23
N GLU A 4 -14.67 -23.14 13.06
CA GLU A 4 -13.83 -22.35 12.15
C GLU A 4 -14.20 -22.56 10.68
N GLU A 5 -14.37 -23.82 10.25
CA GLU A 5 -14.76 -24.15 8.86
C GLU A 5 -16.10 -23.53 8.50
N LYS A 6 -17.03 -23.50 9.46
CA LYS A 6 -18.34 -22.88 9.28
C LYS A 6 -18.23 -21.36 9.07
N ILE A 7 -17.40 -20.67 9.86
CA ILE A 7 -17.18 -19.22 9.71
C ILE A 7 -16.55 -18.90 8.35
N ILE A 8 -15.57 -19.69 7.91
CA ILE A 8 -14.91 -19.50 6.61
C ILE A 8 -15.91 -19.71 5.48
N MET A 9 -16.70 -20.79 5.52
CA MET A 9 -17.71 -21.08 4.50
C MET A 9 -18.82 -20.03 4.45
N GLU A 10 -19.28 -19.53 5.60
CA GLU A 10 -20.31 -18.50 5.68
C GLU A 10 -19.80 -17.13 5.18
N ASN A 11 -18.50 -16.91 5.18
CA ASN A 11 -17.85 -15.64 4.82
C ASN A 11 -16.82 -15.82 3.69
N GLU A 12 -17.03 -16.78 2.79
CA GLU A 12 -16.09 -17.12 1.71
C GLU A 12 -15.72 -15.89 0.85
N SER A 13 -16.66 -14.95 0.70
CA SER A 13 -16.43 -13.69 -0.03
C SER A 13 -15.38 -12.77 0.60
N LEU A 14 -15.13 -12.90 1.91
CA LEU A 14 -14.17 -12.11 2.69
C LEU A 14 -12.80 -12.79 2.76
N PHE A 15 -12.76 -14.12 2.83
CA PHE A 15 -11.53 -14.90 2.95
C PHE A 15 -10.92 -15.21 1.58
N LYS A 16 -10.22 -14.22 1.01
CA LYS A 16 -9.54 -14.35 -0.30
C LYS A 16 -8.02 -14.28 -0.16
N ASP A 17 -7.33 -15.20 -0.85
CA ASP A 17 -5.87 -15.26 -0.89
C ASP A 17 -5.23 -14.20 -1.80
N ASN A 18 -6.02 -13.57 -2.66
CA ASN A 18 -5.53 -12.59 -3.63
C ASN A 18 -6.41 -11.34 -3.68
N VAL A 19 -5.74 -10.21 -3.92
CA VAL A 19 -6.37 -8.91 -4.20
C VAL A 19 -7.05 -8.98 -5.56
N THR A 20 -8.32 -8.65 -5.61
CA THR A 20 -9.09 -8.49 -6.85
C THR A 20 -9.38 -7.01 -7.09
N LYS A 21 -9.85 -6.63 -8.29
CA LYS A 21 -10.22 -5.23 -8.58
C LYS A 21 -11.23 -4.67 -7.57
N ASP A 22 -12.13 -5.53 -7.09
CA ASP A 22 -13.22 -5.17 -6.17
C ASP A 22 -12.79 -5.13 -4.70
N SER A 23 -11.56 -5.55 -4.38
CA SER A 23 -11.08 -5.67 -2.98
C SER A 23 -10.64 -4.34 -2.35
N SER A 24 -11.32 -3.24 -2.68
CA SER A 24 -10.98 -1.92 -2.15
C SER A 24 -11.91 -1.43 -1.06
N CYS A 25 -11.32 -0.89 -0.01
CA CYS A 25 -12.01 -0.12 1.00
C CYS A 25 -12.13 1.34 0.54
N SER A 26 -13.36 1.79 0.31
CA SER A 26 -13.69 3.18 -0.03
C SER A 26 -14.09 4.03 1.19
N ILE A 27 -14.18 3.42 2.37
CA ILE A 27 -14.58 4.06 3.64
C ILE A 27 -13.56 5.13 4.03
N ILE A 28 -12.28 4.79 3.91
CA ILE A 28 -11.14 5.64 4.24
C ILE A 28 -10.26 5.79 3.01
N LYS A 29 -9.88 7.04 2.71
CA LYS A 29 -8.94 7.36 1.64
C LYS A 29 -7.65 7.89 2.22
N TYR A 30 -6.54 7.34 1.77
CA TYR A 30 -5.22 7.74 2.19
C TYR A 30 -4.84 9.09 1.60
N GLN A 31 -4.47 10.04 2.46
CA GLN A 31 -4.08 11.40 2.08
C GLN A 31 -2.58 11.63 2.29
N ILE A 32 -1.98 12.44 1.41
CA ILE A 32 -0.55 12.78 1.43
C ILE A 32 -0.41 14.29 1.58
N HIS A 33 -0.35 14.75 2.83
CA HIS A 33 -0.20 16.17 3.13
C HIS A 33 1.25 16.62 2.97
N THR A 34 1.55 17.34 1.90
CA THR A 34 2.87 17.92 1.62
C THR A 34 2.95 19.43 1.92
N GLY A 35 1.86 20.04 2.39
CA GLY A 35 1.74 21.51 2.48
C GLY A 35 1.86 22.17 1.11
N ASP A 36 2.45 23.36 1.06
CA ASP A 36 2.59 24.18 -0.17
C ASP A 36 3.82 23.82 -1.01
N THR A 37 4.34 22.61 -0.90
CA THR A 37 5.54 22.21 -1.64
C THR A 37 5.26 22.00 -3.12
N ILE A 38 6.16 22.50 -3.95
CA ILE A 38 6.20 22.29 -5.40
C ILE A 38 6.47 20.80 -5.72
N PRO A 39 5.87 20.25 -6.79
CA PRO A 39 6.15 18.90 -7.27
C PRO A 39 7.63 18.58 -7.42
N LYS A 40 8.01 17.36 -7.01
CA LYS A 40 9.37 16.83 -7.14
C LYS A 40 9.41 15.73 -8.18
N PHE A 41 10.22 15.94 -9.22
CA PHE A 41 10.47 14.96 -10.26
C PHE A 41 11.83 14.28 -10.05
N ASN A 42 11.81 13.02 -9.62
CA ASN A 42 13.00 12.19 -9.44
C ASN A 42 13.05 11.13 -10.53
N ARG A 43 13.84 11.39 -11.58
CA ARG A 43 14.03 10.43 -12.68
C ARG A 43 14.58 9.09 -12.18
N THR A 44 13.95 7.99 -12.58
CA THR A 44 14.45 6.64 -12.35
C THR A 44 15.88 6.48 -12.87
N GLY A 45 16.77 5.93 -12.03
CA GLY A 45 18.16 5.67 -12.40
C GLY A 45 18.30 4.50 -13.37
N ARG A 46 19.54 4.15 -13.72
CA ARG A 46 19.80 2.94 -14.52
C ARG A 46 19.37 1.71 -13.72
N ILE A 47 18.44 0.94 -14.27
CA ILE A 47 18.04 -0.36 -13.74
C ILE A 47 18.73 -1.47 -14.56
N PRO A 48 19.27 -2.52 -13.91
CA PRO A 48 19.83 -3.67 -14.62
C PRO A 48 18.82 -4.33 -15.57
N ILE A 49 19.28 -4.72 -16.76
CA ILE A 49 18.44 -5.27 -17.84
C ILE A 49 17.66 -6.52 -17.38
N HIS A 50 18.26 -7.34 -16.51
CA HIS A 50 17.64 -8.57 -16.02
C HIS A 50 16.43 -8.33 -15.10
N TYR A 51 16.12 -7.08 -14.72
CA TYR A 51 14.89 -6.75 -14.00
C TYR A 51 13.79 -6.20 -14.93
N GLU A 52 14.10 -5.88 -16.19
CA GLU A 52 13.15 -5.19 -17.06
C GLU A 52 11.88 -5.99 -17.28
N HIS A 53 12.03 -7.29 -17.52
CA HIS A 53 10.92 -8.19 -17.79
C HIS A 53 9.98 -8.29 -16.58
N GLU A 54 10.53 -8.50 -15.40
CA GLU A 54 9.78 -8.63 -14.16
C GLU A 54 9.11 -7.31 -13.74
N ILE A 55 9.77 -6.16 -13.99
CA ILE A 55 9.17 -4.84 -13.75
C ILE A 55 7.96 -4.63 -14.66
N GLU A 56 8.09 -4.93 -15.96
CA GLU A 56 6.98 -4.81 -16.91
C GLU A 56 5.81 -5.72 -16.55
N GLN A 57 6.10 -6.97 -16.16
CA GLN A 57 5.07 -7.90 -15.70
C GLN A 57 4.31 -7.36 -14.47
N GLU A 58 5.03 -6.84 -13.47
CA GLU A 58 4.41 -6.31 -12.25
C GLU A 58 3.61 -5.03 -12.51
N ILE A 59 4.09 -4.16 -13.42
CA ILE A 59 3.34 -2.97 -13.86
C ILE A 59 2.04 -3.38 -14.56
N ASN A 60 2.12 -4.31 -15.52
CA ASN A 60 0.94 -4.78 -16.26
C ASN A 60 -0.09 -5.43 -15.33
N LYS A 61 0.37 -6.28 -14.41
CA LYS A 61 -0.49 -6.88 -13.38
C LYS A 61 -1.17 -5.82 -12.52
N ASN A 62 -0.45 -4.81 -12.07
CA ASN A 62 -1.00 -3.74 -11.24
C ASN A 62 -1.97 -2.83 -12.02
N LEU A 63 -1.76 -2.63 -13.32
CA LEU A 63 -2.71 -1.95 -14.21
C LEU A 63 -3.99 -2.77 -14.35
N GLU A 64 -3.87 -4.07 -14.61
CA GLU A 64 -5.02 -4.97 -14.72
C GLU A 64 -5.83 -4.99 -13.42
N LEU A 65 -5.18 -5.06 -12.27
CA LEU A 65 -5.83 -5.02 -10.95
C LEU A 65 -6.38 -3.63 -10.57
N GLY A 66 -6.08 -2.59 -11.36
CA GLY A 66 -6.49 -1.21 -11.06
C GLY A 66 -5.74 -0.57 -9.89
N ILE A 67 -4.66 -1.20 -9.40
CA ILE A 67 -3.80 -0.70 -8.32
C ILE A 67 -3.08 0.57 -8.79
N ILE A 68 -2.65 0.60 -10.05
CA ILE A 68 -2.06 1.77 -10.70
C ILE A 68 -2.85 2.17 -11.96
N ARG A 69 -2.63 3.39 -12.44
CA ARG A 69 -3.16 3.91 -13.70
C ARG A 69 -2.10 4.77 -14.41
N GLN A 70 -2.33 5.07 -15.70
CA GLN A 70 -1.51 6.05 -16.41
C GLN A 70 -1.63 7.43 -15.75
N SER A 71 -0.52 8.16 -15.70
CA SER A 71 -0.42 9.47 -15.05
C SER A 71 0.18 10.51 -16.00
N ASN A 72 -0.25 11.76 -15.84
CA ASN A 72 0.40 12.95 -16.38
C ASN A 72 0.93 13.85 -15.25
N SER A 73 1.23 13.25 -14.10
CA SER A 73 1.63 13.96 -12.89
C SER A 73 2.93 14.75 -13.09
N PRO A 74 3.05 15.94 -12.48
CA PRO A 74 4.33 16.64 -12.40
C PRO A 74 5.30 16.01 -11.39
N TRP A 75 4.84 15.07 -10.56
CA TRP A 75 5.66 14.33 -9.61
C TRP A 75 6.24 13.07 -10.25
N SER A 76 7.42 12.65 -9.79
CA SER A 76 7.91 11.30 -10.12
C SER A 76 8.85 10.80 -9.05
N SER A 77 8.65 9.57 -8.63
CA SER A 77 9.53 8.84 -7.72
C SER A 77 10.21 7.69 -8.44
N ARG A 78 11.42 7.34 -7.99
CA ARG A 78 12.26 6.33 -8.67
C ARG A 78 11.77 4.92 -8.36
N ILE A 79 11.85 4.03 -9.34
CA ILE A 79 11.68 2.59 -9.11
C ILE A 79 12.93 2.03 -8.41
N LEU A 80 12.70 1.17 -7.42
CA LEU A 80 13.68 0.35 -6.71
C LEU A 80 13.28 -1.13 -6.84
N PRO A 81 13.88 -1.90 -7.77
CA PRO A 81 13.66 -3.34 -7.84
C PRO A 81 14.27 -4.01 -6.62
N ILE A 82 13.48 -4.82 -5.89
CA ILE A 82 13.96 -5.60 -4.75
C ILE A 82 13.70 -7.08 -5.02
N THR A 83 14.75 -7.89 -5.03
CA THR A 83 14.63 -9.35 -5.10
C THR A 83 14.19 -9.88 -3.73
N LYS A 84 13.06 -10.59 -3.68
CA LYS A 84 12.60 -11.30 -2.49
C LYS A 84 13.43 -12.55 -2.25
N ALA A 85 13.37 -13.11 -1.04
CA ALA A 85 14.06 -14.35 -0.69
C ALA A 85 13.69 -15.55 -1.59
N ASN A 86 12.47 -15.56 -2.13
CA ASN A 86 12.00 -16.59 -3.07
C ASN A 86 12.42 -16.33 -4.54
N GLY A 87 13.29 -15.35 -4.79
CA GLY A 87 13.76 -14.99 -6.13
C GLY A 87 12.83 -14.08 -6.93
N SER A 88 11.57 -13.92 -6.52
CA SER A 88 10.63 -13.02 -7.21
C SER A 88 10.95 -11.55 -6.99
N LEU A 89 10.59 -10.70 -7.95
CA LEU A 89 10.76 -9.25 -7.84
C LEU A 89 9.63 -8.61 -7.01
N LYS A 90 9.96 -7.62 -6.20
CA LYS A 90 9.01 -6.65 -5.64
C LYS A 90 9.28 -5.29 -6.27
N LEU A 91 8.28 -4.74 -6.95
CA LEU A 91 8.30 -3.36 -7.42
C LEU A 91 8.15 -2.42 -6.23
N CYS A 92 9.24 -1.78 -5.80
CA CYS A 92 9.21 -0.74 -4.78
C CYS A 92 9.47 0.63 -5.41
N ILE A 93 8.85 1.66 -4.84
CA ILE A 93 9.05 3.05 -5.26
C ILE A 93 9.77 3.79 -4.14
N ASP A 94 10.79 4.56 -4.49
CA ASP A 94 11.57 5.35 -3.55
C ASP A 94 10.82 6.62 -3.13
N TYR A 95 9.94 6.49 -2.14
CA TYR A 95 9.25 7.62 -1.54
C TYR A 95 10.09 8.36 -0.49
N ARG A 96 11.38 8.05 -0.28
CA ARG A 96 12.19 8.80 0.71
C ARG A 96 12.19 10.32 0.46
N PRO A 97 12.29 10.83 -0.78
CA PRO A 97 12.19 12.27 -1.05
C PRO A 97 10.80 12.85 -0.74
N LEU A 98 9.73 12.10 -1.01
CA LEU A 98 8.35 12.47 -0.73
C LEU A 98 8.09 12.49 0.79
N ASN A 99 8.47 11.42 1.49
CA ASN A 99 8.34 11.27 2.94
C ASN A 99 9.09 12.34 3.76
N LYS A 100 10.11 12.98 3.18
CA LYS A 100 10.81 14.10 3.83
C LYS A 100 9.99 15.39 3.85
N ILE A 101 9.08 15.56 2.89
CA ILE A 101 8.22 16.74 2.78
C ILE A 101 6.79 16.47 3.25
N THR A 102 6.38 15.22 3.34
CA THR A 102 5.10 14.83 3.92
C THR A 102 5.07 15.16 5.41
N ILE A 103 4.02 15.84 5.85
CA ILE A 103 3.73 16.11 7.25
C ILE A 103 3.43 14.77 7.92
N LYS A 104 4.26 14.38 8.89
CA LYS A 104 4.13 13.07 9.53
C LYS A 104 2.98 13.03 10.51
N ASP A 105 2.13 12.03 10.37
CA ASP A 105 1.14 11.72 11.39
C ASP A 105 1.83 11.12 12.62
N ARG A 106 1.49 11.66 13.79
CA ARG A 106 1.93 11.15 15.08
C ARG A 106 0.70 10.73 15.85
N TYR A 107 0.26 9.51 15.59
CA TYR A 107 -0.80 8.89 16.40
C TYR A 107 -0.15 8.11 17.56
N PRO A 108 -0.61 8.30 18.81
CA PRO A 108 -0.10 7.52 19.94
C PRO A 108 -0.63 6.10 19.83
N LEU A 109 0.21 5.18 19.36
CA LEU A 109 -0.11 3.76 19.45
C LEU A 109 -0.05 3.32 20.91
N PRO A 110 -1.01 2.49 21.38
CA PRO A 110 -0.97 1.95 22.73
C PRO A 110 0.31 1.13 22.94
N ARG A 111 0.81 1.11 24.17
CA ARG A 111 1.98 0.29 24.50
C ARG A 111 1.62 -1.19 24.45
N ILE A 112 2.59 -2.04 24.16
CA ILE A 112 2.39 -3.49 24.14
C ILE A 112 1.83 -3.98 25.48
N ASP A 113 2.34 -3.45 26.60
CA ASP A 113 1.87 -3.79 27.95
C ASP A 113 0.38 -3.48 28.13
N GLU A 114 -0.09 -2.32 27.65
CA GLU A 114 -1.50 -1.91 27.72
C GLU A 114 -2.41 -2.81 26.88
N ILE A 115 -1.95 -3.21 25.69
CA ILE A 115 -2.68 -4.14 24.83
C ILE A 115 -2.80 -5.51 25.52
N LEU A 116 -1.72 -6.00 26.13
CA LEU A 116 -1.71 -7.29 26.83
C LEU A 116 -2.60 -7.28 28.08
N ASP A 117 -2.59 -6.18 28.83
CA ASP A 117 -3.49 -6.00 29.99
C ASP A 117 -4.96 -6.01 29.55
N PHE A 118 -5.31 -5.33 28.45
CA PHE A 118 -6.66 -5.36 27.88
C PHE A 118 -7.08 -6.79 27.45
N LEU A 119 -6.14 -7.57 26.93
CA LEU A 119 -6.37 -8.94 26.48
C LEU A 119 -6.37 -9.97 27.62
N SER A 120 -5.92 -9.62 28.82
CA SER A 120 -5.68 -10.55 29.94
C SER A 120 -6.90 -11.35 30.40
N THR A 121 -8.12 -10.82 30.20
CA THR A 121 -9.37 -11.50 30.59
C THR A 121 -9.96 -12.38 29.49
N ALA A 122 -9.42 -12.32 28.26
CA ALA A 122 -9.94 -13.09 27.14
C ALA A 122 -9.56 -14.58 27.25
N LYS A 123 -10.51 -15.45 26.92
CA LYS A 123 -10.33 -16.92 26.95
C LYS A 123 -10.01 -17.52 25.58
N LEU A 124 -10.27 -16.77 24.52
CA LEU A 124 -10.09 -17.16 23.13
C LEU A 124 -9.48 -15.98 22.37
N PHE A 125 -8.47 -16.28 21.57
CA PHE A 125 -7.82 -15.31 20.69
C PHE A 125 -7.98 -15.76 19.25
N THR A 126 -8.21 -14.81 18.37
CA THR A 126 -8.21 -15.01 16.92
C THR A 126 -7.40 -13.90 16.30
N THR A 127 -6.53 -14.26 15.36
CA THR A 127 -5.74 -13.32 14.57
C THR A 127 -6.22 -13.35 13.13
N LEU A 128 -6.51 -12.18 12.57
CA LEU A 128 -6.88 -12.01 11.17
C LEU A 128 -5.80 -11.16 10.51
N ASP A 129 -5.35 -11.57 9.33
CA ASP A 129 -4.43 -10.79 8.50
C ASP A 129 -5.13 -10.36 7.22
N ALA A 130 -5.04 -9.06 6.90
CA ALA A 130 -5.63 -8.53 5.69
C ALA A 130 -4.67 -8.75 4.51
N THR A 131 -5.05 -9.64 3.60
CA THR A 131 -4.28 -9.95 2.39
C THR A 131 -3.93 -8.68 1.62
N ALA A 132 -2.64 -8.34 1.60
CA ALA A 132 -2.12 -7.13 0.97
C ALA A 132 -2.91 -5.85 1.33
N GLY A 133 -3.21 -5.67 2.62
CA GLY A 133 -4.07 -4.58 3.14
C GLY A 133 -3.71 -3.17 2.65
N TYR A 134 -2.45 -2.90 2.30
CA TYR A 134 -2.05 -1.63 1.67
C TYR A 134 -2.81 -1.35 0.36
N TYR A 135 -2.92 -2.35 -0.52
CA TYR A 135 -3.59 -2.21 -1.81
C TYR A 135 -5.11 -2.22 -1.72
N GLN A 136 -5.67 -2.42 -0.52
CA GLN A 136 -7.11 -2.30 -0.29
C GLN A 136 -7.50 -0.83 -0.04
N ILE A 137 -6.61 0.01 0.51
CA ILE A 137 -6.91 1.42 0.78
C ILE A 137 -6.78 2.25 -0.49
N GLU A 138 -7.80 3.04 -0.83
CA GLU A 138 -7.69 4.00 -1.94
C GLU A 138 -6.84 5.21 -1.54
N VAL A 139 -6.03 5.72 -2.47
CA VAL A 139 -5.42 7.05 -2.31
C VAL A 139 -6.44 8.11 -2.72
N ASP A 140 -6.52 9.21 -1.98
CA ASP A 140 -7.34 10.36 -2.35
C ASP A 140 -6.98 10.85 -3.75
N GLU A 141 -8.00 11.13 -4.57
CA GLU A 141 -7.82 11.49 -5.99
C GLU A 141 -6.85 12.67 -6.18
N ARG A 142 -6.82 13.61 -5.23
CA ARG A 142 -5.94 14.79 -5.25
C ARG A 142 -4.49 14.46 -4.93
N ASP A 143 -4.26 13.33 -4.28
CA ASP A 143 -2.94 12.92 -3.79
C ASP A 143 -2.31 11.80 -4.63
N LYS A 144 -3.10 11.16 -5.52
CA LYS A 144 -2.60 10.13 -6.45
C LYS A 144 -1.39 10.61 -7.24
N GLU A 145 -1.42 11.85 -7.74
CA GLU A 145 -0.33 12.41 -8.53
C GLU A 145 1.01 12.34 -7.79
N LYS A 146 1.04 12.48 -6.45
CA LYS A 146 2.26 12.47 -5.63
C LYS A 146 2.92 11.09 -5.57
N THR A 147 2.15 10.04 -5.85
CA THR A 147 2.61 8.65 -5.90
C THR A 147 3.20 8.27 -7.27
N ALA A 148 3.26 9.21 -8.21
CA ALA A 148 3.65 8.91 -9.56
C ALA A 148 5.10 8.43 -9.68
N PHE A 149 5.34 7.58 -10.67
CA PHE A 149 6.65 7.03 -11.02
C PHE A 149 6.73 6.80 -12.53
N SER A 150 7.95 6.72 -13.06
CA SER A 150 8.19 6.55 -14.50
C SER A 150 8.97 5.26 -14.78
N TRP A 151 8.55 4.53 -15.82
CA TRP A 151 9.22 3.34 -16.33
C TRP A 151 9.27 3.37 -17.85
N LYS A 152 10.48 3.32 -18.43
CA LYS A 152 10.71 3.48 -19.88
C LYS A 152 9.93 4.71 -20.41
N GLU A 153 9.05 4.50 -21.38
CA GLU A 153 8.20 5.54 -21.99
C GLU A 153 6.87 5.75 -21.25
N GLY A 154 6.62 5.01 -20.16
CA GLY A 154 5.40 5.07 -19.37
C GLY A 154 5.52 5.93 -18.11
N HIS A 155 4.40 6.56 -17.74
CA HIS A 155 4.25 7.26 -16.48
C HIS A 155 2.96 6.81 -15.78
N TYR A 156 3.09 6.47 -14.50
CA TYR A 156 2.04 5.78 -13.74
C TYR A 156 1.91 6.38 -12.36
N GLU A 157 0.72 6.27 -11.79
CA GLU A 157 0.42 6.65 -10.40
C GLU A 157 -0.47 5.60 -9.75
N PHE A 158 -0.48 5.58 -8.42
CA PHE A 158 -1.23 4.59 -7.64
C PHE A 158 -2.65 5.07 -7.34
N ASN A 159 -3.63 4.22 -7.64
CA ASN A 159 -5.00 4.35 -7.14
C ASN A 159 -5.14 3.80 -5.72
N ARG A 160 -4.34 2.80 -5.38
CA ARG A 160 -4.34 2.12 -4.08
C ARG A 160 -3.03 2.40 -3.36
N MET A 161 -3.05 2.49 -2.04
CA MET A 161 -1.89 2.96 -1.29
C MET A 161 -0.64 2.08 -1.54
N PRO A 162 0.46 2.65 -2.07
CA PRO A 162 1.69 1.90 -2.29
C PRO A 162 2.49 1.70 -1.00
N PHE A 163 3.37 0.71 -1.02
CA PHE A 163 4.36 0.53 0.04
C PHE A 163 5.37 1.68 0.08
N GLY A 164 5.88 1.99 1.27
CA GLY A 164 7.00 2.91 1.48
C GLY A 164 6.62 4.36 1.82
N LEU A 165 5.34 4.68 1.92
CA LEU A 165 4.85 5.99 2.38
C LEU A 165 4.93 6.11 3.91
N CYS A 166 5.24 7.29 4.43
CA CYS A 166 5.55 7.47 5.86
C CYS A 166 4.35 7.49 6.81
N ASN A 167 3.16 7.86 6.33
CA ASN A 167 1.93 7.90 7.16
C ASN A 167 1.05 6.70 6.91
N ALA A 168 1.60 5.64 6.31
CA ALA A 168 0.84 4.45 6.07
C ALA A 168 0.22 3.95 7.40
N PRO A 169 -1.00 3.39 7.34
CA PRO A 169 -1.67 2.60 8.34
C PRO A 169 -1.18 2.42 9.77
N PRO A 170 -0.02 1.77 10.06
CA PRO A 170 0.47 1.72 11.43
C PRO A 170 0.76 3.10 12.03
N HIS A 171 0.77 4.16 11.24
CA HIS A 171 1.14 5.52 11.64
C HIS A 171 0.04 6.56 11.40
N SER A 172 -1.10 6.19 10.79
CA SER A 172 -2.19 7.12 10.46
C SER A 172 -3.09 7.41 11.66
N LYS A 173 -3.68 8.62 11.69
CA LYS A 173 -4.65 9.04 12.73
C LYS A 173 -6.02 8.37 12.59
N GLU A 174 -6.34 7.88 11.41
CA GLU A 174 -7.65 7.27 11.15
C GLU A 174 -7.68 5.83 11.69
N PRO A 175 -8.68 5.50 12.52
CA PRO A 175 -8.76 4.18 13.10
C PRO A 175 -9.09 3.15 12.02
N TRP A 176 -8.20 2.19 11.83
CA TRP A 176 -8.49 0.94 11.12
C TRP A 176 -9.68 0.16 11.71
N THR A 177 -10.10 0.49 12.93
CA THR A 177 -11.31 -0.04 13.58
C THR A 177 -12.62 0.37 12.91
N LEU A 178 -12.59 1.17 11.83
CA LEU A 178 -13.77 1.54 11.03
C LEU A 178 -13.90 0.74 9.71
N CYS A 179 -12.90 -0.09 9.37
CA CYS A 179 -12.95 -1.00 8.24
C CYS A 179 -13.35 -2.41 8.69
#